data_AF-A0A2D9U529-F1
#
_entry.id   AF-A0A2D9U529-F1
#
_cell.length_a   1.000
_cell.length_b   1.000
_cell.length_c   1.000
_cell.angle_alpha   90.00
_cell.angle_beta   90.00
_cell.angle_gamma   90.00
#
_symmetry.space_group_name_H-M   'P 1'
#
loop_
_entity.id
_entity.type
_entity.pdbx_description
1 polymer ?
#
loop_
_entity_poly.entity_id
_entity_poly.type
_entity_poly.pdbx_seq_one_letter_code
_entity_poly.pdbx_strand_id
1 'polypeptide(L)'
;LIAILYEVKNTFGEQHTYVFQINSYQNIIENNCIKKFFVSPFMDLKSEYFFKILIPGNKLSIVIDQRDSEGKLLFASQDGKRCELTSKNLLFSYLKHPLMTFKIISAIHFEALRLWLKGIKLVKKKIKIKNNITIE
;
A
#
# COMPACT_ATOMS: atom_id res chain seq x y z
N LEU A 1 15.12 -2.81 14.89
CA LEU A 1 13.80 -2.37 14.37
C LEU A 1 12.81 -2.46 15.53
N ILE A 2 12.15 -1.36 15.91
CA ILE A 2 11.25 -1.32 17.09
C ILE A 2 9.77 -1.22 16.72
N ALA A 3 9.47 -0.65 15.55
CA ALA A 3 8.12 -0.47 15.05
C ALA A 3 8.13 -0.40 13.52
N ILE A 4 6.97 -0.65 12.89
CA ILE A 4 6.73 -0.48 11.46
C ILE A 4 5.51 0.41 11.27
N LEU A 5 5.61 1.37 10.34
CA LEU A 5 4.54 2.28 9.99
C LEU A 5 4.10 2.00 8.54
N TYR A 6 2.87 1.55 8.38
CA TYR A 6 2.24 1.36 7.06
C TYR A 6 1.41 2.60 6.72
N GLU A 7 1.96 3.45 5.86
CA GLU A 7 1.29 4.67 5.39
C GLU A 7 0.52 4.38 4.09
N VAL A 8 -0.81 4.50 4.16
CA VAL A 8 -1.71 4.26 3.03
C VAL A 8 -2.31 5.58 2.58
N LYS A 9 -2.12 5.92 1.29
CA LYS A 9 -2.69 7.13 0.66
C LYS A 9 -3.69 6.77 -0.42
N ASN A 10 -4.66 7.63 -0.65
CA ASN A 10 -5.61 7.49 -1.76
C ASN A 10 -5.49 8.64 -2.76
N THR A 11 -6.10 8.49 -3.94
CA THR A 11 -6.14 9.53 -4.99
C THR A 11 -7.05 10.72 -4.64
N PHE A 12 -7.71 10.70 -3.48
CA PHE A 12 -8.53 11.81 -2.98
C PHE A 12 -7.74 12.79 -2.09
N GLY A 13 -6.43 12.61 -1.96
CA GLY A 13 -5.56 13.46 -1.16
C GLY A 13 -5.62 13.18 0.34
N GLU A 14 -6.04 11.99 0.73
CA GLU A 14 -6.12 11.56 2.14
C GLU A 14 -5.08 10.49 2.44
N GLN A 15 -4.81 10.31 3.74
CA GLN A 15 -3.85 9.36 4.24
C GLN A 15 -4.31 8.72 5.56
N HIS A 16 -3.84 7.51 5.81
CA HIS A 16 -3.93 6.84 7.10
C HIS A 16 -2.66 6.06 7.40
N THR A 17 -2.20 6.07 8.64
CA THR A 17 -0.98 5.37 9.06
C THR A 17 -1.31 4.32 10.13
N TYR A 18 -0.99 3.06 9.86
CA TYR A 18 -1.07 1.96 10.81
C TYR A 18 0.30 1.71 11.43
N VAL A 19 0.39 1.73 12.76
CA VAL A 19 1.65 1.60 13.51
C VAL A 19 1.64 0.29 14.27
N PHE A 20 2.63 -0.57 14.01
CA PHE A 20 2.79 -1.86 14.67
C PHE A 20 4.08 -1.87 15.47
N GLN A 21 4.02 -2.29 16.73
CA GLN A 21 5.20 -2.59 17.51
C GLN A 21 5.81 -3.92 17.09
N ILE A 22 7.14 -4.00 17.01
CA ILE A 22 7.85 -5.24 16.69
C ILE A 22 8.35 -5.90 17.97
N ASN A 23 7.72 -7.01 18.34
CA ASN A 23 8.04 -7.75 19.57
C ASN A 23 9.12 -8.81 19.37
N SER A 24 9.33 -9.28 18.14
CA SER A 24 10.35 -10.28 17.80
C SER A 24 10.99 -9.97 16.45
N TYR A 25 12.31 -10.09 16.38
CA TYR A 25 13.08 -9.84 15.17
C TYR A 25 13.25 -11.14 14.38
N GLN A 26 12.30 -11.41 13.48
CA GLN A 26 12.33 -12.55 12.56
C GLN A 26 12.60 -12.08 11.14
N ASN A 27 13.22 -12.90 10.28
CA ASN A 27 13.51 -12.53 8.88
C ASN A 27 12.27 -12.03 8.11
N ILE A 28 11.09 -12.55 8.45
CA ILE A 28 9.80 -12.12 7.90
C ILE A 28 8.97 -11.56 9.06
N ILE A 29 8.41 -10.39 8.85
CA ILE A 29 7.47 -9.75 9.77
C ILE A 29 6.09 -9.81 9.14
N GLU A 30 5.13 -10.39 9.87
CA GLU A 30 3.74 -10.49 9.46
C GLU A 30 2.88 -9.70 10.43
N ASN A 31 2.08 -8.78 9.89
CA ASN A 31 1.18 -7.92 10.64
C ASN A 31 -0.19 -7.94 9.97
N ASN A 32 -1.27 -7.84 10.74
CA ASN A 32 -2.62 -7.73 10.19
C ASN A 32 -3.46 -6.74 10.99
N CYS A 33 -4.39 -6.08 10.30
CA CYS A 33 -5.35 -5.20 10.95
C CYS A 33 -6.63 -5.06 10.14
N ILE A 34 -7.70 -4.62 10.81
CA ILE A 34 -8.93 -4.22 10.15
C ILE A 34 -8.69 -2.94 9.36
N LYS A 35 -9.15 -2.90 8.11
CA LYS A 35 -9.05 -1.71 7.25
C LYS A 35 -9.91 -0.58 7.81
N LYS A 36 -9.26 0.51 8.19
CA LYS A 36 -9.90 1.73 8.73
C LYS A 36 -9.92 2.88 7.72
N PHE A 37 -9.44 2.66 6.49
CA PHE A 37 -9.22 3.71 5.51
C PHE A 37 -9.79 3.38 4.12
N PHE A 38 -10.54 4.33 3.54
CA PHE A 38 -11.18 4.18 2.25
C PHE A 38 -10.21 4.55 1.12
N VAL A 39 -9.80 3.55 0.32
CA VAL A 39 -8.77 3.70 -0.71
C VAL A 39 -9.31 3.64 -2.14
N SER A 40 -10.43 2.96 -2.37
CA SER A 40 -10.97 2.70 -3.71
C SER A 40 -12.49 2.62 -3.66
N PRO A 41 -13.21 3.14 -4.67
CA PRO A 41 -14.65 3.00 -4.76
C PRO A 41 -15.11 1.57 -5.12
N PHE A 42 -14.19 0.65 -5.43
CA PHE A 42 -14.53 -0.74 -5.76
C PHE A 42 -14.31 -1.72 -4.61
N MET A 43 -13.90 -1.22 -3.43
CA MET A 43 -13.57 -2.06 -2.28
C MET A 43 -14.20 -1.51 -1.00
N ASP A 44 -14.93 -2.35 -0.28
CA ASP A 44 -15.52 -1.96 1.00
C ASP A 44 -14.45 -1.75 2.08
N LEU A 45 -14.84 -1.06 3.16
CA LEU A 45 -14.08 -0.93 4.40
C LEU A 45 -14.09 -2.22 5.21
N LYS A 46 -15.15 -3.04 5.10
CA LYS A 46 -15.27 -4.32 5.82
C LYS A 46 -14.32 -5.38 5.24
N SER A 47 -13.03 -5.20 5.50
CA SER A 47 -11.95 -6.08 5.05
C SER A 47 -10.74 -5.91 5.96
N GLU A 48 -9.77 -6.80 5.84
CA GLU A 48 -8.55 -6.82 6.63
C GLU A 48 -7.33 -6.71 5.71
N TYR A 49 -6.29 -6.06 6.21
CA TYR A 49 -4.98 -6.06 5.61
C TYR A 49 -4.10 -7.11 6.27
N PHE A 50 -3.33 -7.82 5.45
CA PHE A 50 -2.27 -8.72 5.86
C PHE A 50 -0.99 -8.23 5.20
N PHE A 51 -0.09 -7.71 6.01
CA PHE A 51 1.20 -7.21 5.61
C PHE A 51 2.26 -8.28 5.86
N LYS A 52 3.13 -8.49 4.87
CA LYS A 52 4.31 -9.34 5.02
C LYS A 52 5.53 -8.57 4.53
N ILE A 53 6.50 -8.39 5.41
CA ILE A 53 7.73 -7.66 5.13
C ILE A 53 8.91 -8.60 5.31
N LEU A 54 9.77 -8.67 4.30
CA LEU A 54 11.12 -9.18 4.47
C LEU A 54 11.95 -8.09 5.16
N ILE A 55 12.60 -8.41 6.28
CA ILE A 55 13.49 -7.46 6.96
C ILE A 55 14.48 -6.89 5.95
N PRO A 56 14.52 -5.54 5.77
CA PRO A 56 15.35 -4.93 4.75
C PRO A 56 16.83 -5.27 4.96
N GLY A 57 17.42 -5.88 3.94
CA GLY A 57 18.85 -6.21 3.88
C GLY A 57 19.41 -5.81 2.52
N ASN A 58 19.87 -6.78 1.74
CA ASN A 58 20.23 -6.57 0.33
C ASN A 58 19.00 -6.52 -0.61
N LYS A 59 17.85 -6.95 -0.11
CA LYS A 59 16.57 -6.93 -0.81
C LYS A 59 15.52 -6.23 0.04
N LEU A 60 14.57 -5.59 -0.64
CA LEU A 60 13.31 -5.11 -0.10
C LEU A 60 12.21 -6.02 -0.66
N SER A 61 11.31 -6.50 0.19
CA SER A 61 10.09 -7.16 -0.26
C SER A 61 8.97 -6.84 0.72
N ILE A 62 7.90 -6.25 0.21
CA ILE A 62 6.70 -5.89 0.95
C ILE A 62 5.52 -6.47 0.18
N VAL A 63 4.67 -7.22 0.88
CA VAL A 63 3.44 -7.78 0.33
C VAL A 63 2.27 -7.29 1.17
N ILE A 64 1.20 -6.91 0.49
CA ILE A 64 -0.05 -6.45 1.08
C ILE A 64 -1.18 -7.27 0.44
N ASP A 65 -1.77 -8.13 1.26
CA ASP A 65 -3.00 -8.83 0.95
C ASP A 65 -4.17 -8.07 1.58
N GLN A 66 -5.22 -7.81 0.82
CA GLN A 66 -6.51 -7.38 1.38
C GLN A 66 -7.50 -8.51 1.22
N ARG A 67 -8.19 -8.89 2.30
CA ARG A 67 -9.16 -9.98 2.32
C ARG A 67 -10.46 -9.54 2.97
N ASP A 68 -11.58 -10.08 2.50
CA ASP A 68 -12.89 -9.94 3.13
C ASP A 68 -13.50 -11.33 3.41
N SER A 69 -14.80 -11.37 3.69
CA SER A 69 -15.52 -12.63 3.94
C SER A 69 -15.60 -13.56 2.73
N GLU A 70 -15.47 -13.04 1.51
CA GLU A 70 -15.54 -13.82 0.28
C GLU A 70 -14.14 -14.30 -0.17
N GLY A 71 -13.09 -13.69 0.36
CA GLY A 71 -11.71 -14.16 0.21
C GLY A 71 -10.77 -13.02 -0.15
N LYS A 72 -9.87 -13.27 -1.11
CA LYS A 72 -8.82 -12.32 -1.48
C LYS A 72 -9.36 -11.25 -2.44
N LEU A 73 -9.31 -9.99 -2.01
CA LEU A 73 -9.76 -8.83 -2.80
C LEU A 73 -8.62 -8.16 -3.56
N LEU A 74 -7.47 -8.01 -2.91
CA LEU A 74 -6.33 -7.29 -3.48
C LEU A 74 -5.02 -7.97 -3.10
N PHE A 75 -4.11 -7.98 -4.06
CA PHE A 75 -2.70 -8.29 -3.87
C PHE A 75 -1.88 -7.11 -4.37
N ALA A 76 -1.00 -6.60 -3.54
CA ALA A 76 0.04 -5.68 -3.96
C ALA A 76 1.38 -6.17 -3.41
N SER A 77 2.42 -6.08 -4.23
CA SER A 77 3.78 -6.31 -3.77
C SER A 77 4.72 -5.24 -4.28
N GLN A 78 5.75 -4.96 -3.50
CA GLN A 78 6.85 -4.10 -3.88
C GLN A 78 8.16 -4.81 -3.55
N ASP A 79 8.95 -5.06 -4.58
CA ASP A 79 10.25 -5.69 -4.47
C ASP A 79 11.34 -4.74 -4.95
N GLY A 80 12.51 -4.84 -4.32
CA GLY A 80 13.64 -3.98 -4.62
C GLY A 80 14.97 -4.65 -4.30
N LYS A 81 16.01 -4.22 -5.01
CA LYS A 81 17.40 -4.55 -4.67
C LYS A 81 18.05 -3.32 -4.07
N ARG A 82 18.80 -3.51 -2.99
CA ARG A 82 19.56 -2.42 -2.37
C ARG A 82 20.62 -1.92 -3.34
N CYS A 83 20.73 -0.60 -3.44
CA CYS A 83 21.86 0.10 -4.05
C CYS A 83 22.46 1.06 -3.03
N GLU A 84 23.74 1.38 -3.20
CA GLU A 84 24.38 2.39 -2.36
C GLU A 84 23.81 3.78 -2.65
N LEU A 85 23.66 4.58 -1.60
CA LEU A 85 23.13 5.94 -1.68
C LEU A 85 24.21 6.93 -2.12
N THR A 86 24.60 6.85 -3.39
CA THR A 86 25.59 7.76 -4.00
C THR A 86 24.92 8.75 -4.95
N SER A 87 25.54 9.91 -5.17
CA SER A 87 25.03 10.93 -6.11
C SER A 87 24.83 10.37 -7.53
N LYS A 88 25.73 9.47 -7.96
CA LYS A 88 25.63 8.76 -9.24
C LYS A 88 24.36 7.90 -9.31
N ASN A 89 24.10 7.09 -8.28
CA ASN A 89 22.92 6.23 -8.24
C ASN A 89 21.61 7.04 -8.13
N LEU A 90 21.62 8.15 -7.40
CA LEU A 90 20.49 9.07 -7.31
C LEU A 90 20.17 9.70 -8.68
N LEU A 91 21.18 10.17 -9.41
CA LEU A 91 21.00 10.73 -10.76
C LEU A 91 20.45 9.68 -11.73
N PHE A 92 21.00 8.46 -11.73
CA PHE A 92 20.47 7.37 -12.54
C PHE A 92 19.03 7.02 -12.19
N SER A 93 18.69 7.02 -10.90
CA SER A 93 17.31 6.77 -10.45
C SER A 93 16.35 7.86 -10.92
N TYR A 94 16.75 9.13 -10.85
CA TYR A 94 15.95 10.25 -11.34
C TYR A 94 15.68 10.13 -12.85
N LEU A 95 16.73 9.88 -13.64
CA LEU A 95 16.63 9.76 -15.10
C LEU A 95 15.85 8.51 -15.55
N LYS A 96 15.80 7.45 -14.75
CA LYS A 96 14.98 6.26 -15.03
C LYS A 96 13.49 6.46 -14.80
N HIS A 97 13.11 7.46 -14.01
CA HIS A 97 11.73 7.65 -13.54
C HIS A 97 11.16 9.06 -13.77
N PRO A 98 11.38 9.70 -14.94
CA PRO A 98 11.01 11.11 -15.13
C PRO A 98 9.50 11.38 -15.10
N LEU A 99 8.69 10.39 -15.49
CA LEU A 99 7.22 10.49 -15.54
C LEU A 99 6.52 9.43 -14.69
N MET A 100 7.17 8.95 -13.64
CA MET A 100 6.64 7.84 -12.83
C MET A 100 5.28 8.20 -12.20
N THR A 101 5.14 9.41 -11.68
CA THR A 101 3.87 9.89 -11.09
C THR A 101 2.74 9.88 -12.12
N PHE A 102 2.99 10.41 -13.33
CA PHE A 102 1.97 10.45 -14.39
C PHE A 102 1.58 9.04 -14.82
N LYS A 103 2.55 8.13 -14.99
CA LYS A 103 2.32 6.71 -15.30
C LYS A 103 1.44 6.05 -14.23
N ILE A 104 1.76 6.22 -12.95
CA ILE A 104 1.00 5.62 -11.83
C ILE A 104 -0.43 6.16 -11.82
N ILE A 105 -0.62 7.47 -11.88
CA ILE A 105 -1.96 8.08 -11.86
C ILE A 105 -2.80 7.59 -13.04
N SER A 106 -2.21 7.56 -14.24
CA SER A 106 -2.90 7.10 -15.45
C SER A 106 -3.29 5.62 -15.35
N ALA A 107 -2.40 4.78 -14.83
CA ALA A 107 -2.69 3.36 -14.61
C ALA A 107 -3.82 3.13 -13.59
N ILE A 108 -3.87 3.91 -12.50
CA ILE A 108 -4.95 3.84 -11.51
C ILE A 108 -6.30 4.18 -12.15
N HIS A 109 -6.37 5.27 -12.93
CA HIS A 109 -7.61 5.68 -13.60
C HIS A 109 -8.03 4.71 -14.71
N PHE A 110 -7.08 4.16 -15.46
CA PHE A 110 -7.35 3.15 -16.47
C PHE A 110 -7.93 1.87 -15.85
N GLU A 111 -7.36 1.40 -14.74
CA GLU A 111 -7.89 0.24 -14.03
C GLU A 111 -9.29 0.52 -13.47
N ALA A 112 -9.50 1.71 -12.88
CA ALA A 112 -10.80 2.12 -12.39
C ALA A 112 -11.88 2.12 -13.49
N LEU A 113 -11.56 2.65 -14.68
CA LEU A 113 -12.45 2.60 -15.84
C LEU A 113 -12.75 1.16 -16.25
N ARG A 114 -11.74 0.29 -16.28
CA ARG A 114 -11.89 -1.12 -16.65
C ARG A 114 -12.79 -1.87 -15.66
N LEU A 115 -12.64 -1.64 -14.35
CA LEU A 115 -13.49 -2.22 -13.32
C LEU A 115 -14.93 -1.72 -13.42
N TRP A 116 -15.11 -0.44 -13.73
CA TRP A 116 -16.44 0.15 -13.95
C TRP A 116 -17.13 -0.46 -15.17
N LEU A 117 -16.42 -0.63 -16.29
CA LEU A 117 -16.95 -1.29 -17.49
C LEU A 117 -17.31 -2.77 -17.25
N LYS A 118 -16.64 -3.43 -16.30
CA LYS A 118 -17.00 -4.79 -15.84
C LYS A 118 -18.23 -4.83 -14.92
N GLY A 119 -18.85 -3.69 -14.62
CA GLY A 119 -20.06 -3.60 -13.81
C GLY A 119 -19.82 -3.81 -12.31
N ILE A 120 -18.59 -3.62 -11.82
CA ILE A 120 -18.30 -3.75 -10.39
C ILE A 120 -19.02 -2.63 -9.62
N LYS A 121 -19.72 -3.02 -8.56
CA LYS A 121 -20.52 -2.08 -7.75
C LYS A 121 -19.63 -1.06 -7.06
N LEU A 122 -20.04 0.19 -7.11
CA LEU A 122 -19.37 1.29 -6.41
C LEU A 122 -19.82 1.34 -4.96
N VAL A 123 -18.85 1.33 -4.04
CA VAL A 123 -19.07 1.53 -2.62
C VAL A 123 -19.06 3.03 -2.32
N LYS A 124 -20.14 3.52 -1.72
CA LYS A 124 -20.25 4.93 -1.34
C LYS A 124 -19.35 5.23 -0.14
N LYS A 125 -18.45 6.19 -0.31
CA LYS A 125 -17.65 6.73 0.78
C LYS A 125 -18.55 7.47 1.77
N LYS A 126 -18.56 7.04 3.04
CA LYS A 126 -19.44 7.62 4.07
C LYS A 126 -18.87 8.90 4.69
N ILE A 127 -17.56 9.01 4.92
CA ILE A 127 -16.91 10.15 5.60
C ILE A 127 -15.50 10.38 5.04
N LYS A 128 -15.05 11.65 4.92
CA LYS A 128 -13.64 11.98 4.68
C LYS A 128 -12.86 11.85 5.99
N ILE A 129 -11.95 10.88 6.07
CA ILE A 129 -11.05 10.73 7.21
C ILE A 129 -9.82 11.58 6.91
N LYS A 130 -9.59 12.65 7.68
CA LYS A 130 -8.36 13.44 7.57
C LYS A 130 -7.29 12.82 8.45
N ASN A 131 -6.28 12.21 7.82
CA ASN A 131 -4.96 11.88 8.39
C ASN A 131 -5.00 11.35 9.83
N ASN A 132 -5.55 10.14 9.96
CA ASN A 132 -5.60 9.44 11.24
C ASN A 132 -4.44 8.44 11.36
N ILE A 133 -3.96 8.28 12.59
CA ILE A 133 -2.99 7.27 12.98
C ILE A 133 -3.73 6.22 13.80
N THR A 134 -3.45 4.96 13.54
CA THR A 134 -3.92 3.85 14.36
C THR A 134 -2.73 3.10 14.90
N ILE A 135 -2.72 2.87 16.21
CA ILE A 135 -1.77 1.98 16.86
C ILE A 135 -2.46 0.61 16.95
N GLU A 136 -1.81 -0.41 16.39
CA GLU A 136 -2.24 -1.81 16.40
C GLU A 136 -1.40 -2.62 17.39
#